data_AF-A0A6I4TH93-F1
#
_entry.id   AF-A0A6I4TH93-F1
#
_cell.length_a   1.000
_cell.length_b   1.000
_cell.length_c   1.000
_cell.angle_alpha   90.00
_cell.angle_beta   90.00
_cell.angle_gamma   90.00
#
_symmetry.space_group_name_H-M   'P 1'
#
loop_
_entity.id
_entity.type
_entity.pdbx_description
1 polymer ?
#
loop_
_entity_poly.entity_id
_entity_poly.type
_entity_poly.pdbx_seq_one_letter_code
_entity_poly.pdbx_strand_id
1 'polypeptide(L)'
;MAAVLALSSTPGAAHKDHNKRNEAAQTAVKQGRSPPTTTPGAMHEMIEDHAEAMEVAAPKSFSERLMSWVGRTHPFAVHFPIALFPVALVALILARRRGETVELIRALIIVAGAASVIAAVLGWFTGGFVLVDPDAVHLWHRWIGTGLAMIGGAVAVWAFRRRNSVYGRGMVAALAAITLLLLVQGWLGAALVHGMDHMSF
;
A
#
# COMPACT_ATOMS: atom_id res chain seq x y z
N MET A 1 8.65 -18.30 -26.09
CA MET A 1 7.87 -17.46 -25.16
C MET A 1 8.85 -16.65 -24.33
N ALA A 2 9.08 -15.39 -24.66
CA ALA A 2 9.97 -14.49 -23.92
C ALA A 2 9.12 -13.57 -23.03
N ALA A 3 9.44 -13.53 -21.73
CA ALA A 3 8.77 -12.69 -20.75
C ALA A 3 9.27 -11.25 -20.88
N VAL A 4 8.37 -10.31 -21.13
CA VAL A 4 8.67 -8.88 -21.13
C VAL A 4 8.50 -8.36 -19.70
N LEU A 5 9.61 -7.97 -19.09
CA LEU A 5 9.68 -7.27 -17.81
C LEU A 5 9.23 -5.81 -18.01
N ALA A 6 7.96 -5.53 -17.70
CA ALA A 6 7.47 -4.15 -17.65
C ALA A 6 7.84 -3.54 -16.28
N LEU A 7 8.87 -2.68 -16.27
CA LEU A 7 9.19 -1.81 -15.15
C LEU A 7 8.12 -0.72 -15.05
N SER A 8 7.10 -0.94 -14.22
CA SER A 8 6.16 0.12 -13.84
C SER A 8 6.82 1.01 -12.79
N SER A 9 7.23 2.22 -13.18
CA SER A 9 7.67 3.26 -12.26
C SER A 9 6.53 3.62 -11.30
N THR A 10 6.67 3.28 -10.02
CA THR A 10 5.78 3.73 -8.97
C THR A 10 5.94 5.25 -8.77
N PRO A 11 4.89 5.99 -8.37
CA PRO A 11 4.98 7.44 -8.14
C PRO A 11 6.05 7.86 -7.11
N GLY A 12 6.51 6.93 -6.26
CA GLY A 12 7.62 7.14 -5.34
C GLY A 12 9.01 7.20 -6.00
N ALA A 13 9.19 6.57 -7.18
CA ALA A 13 10.44 6.65 -7.93
C ALA A 13 10.69 8.05 -8.50
N ALA A 14 9.64 8.70 -9.02
CA ALA A 14 9.71 10.05 -9.55
C ALA A 14 10.13 11.08 -8.46
N HIS A 15 9.62 10.94 -7.23
CA HIS A 15 9.99 11.85 -6.14
C HIS A 15 11.39 11.59 -5.57
N LYS A 16 11.87 10.34 -5.57
CA LYS A 16 13.26 10.00 -5.18
C LYS A 16 14.28 10.50 -6.21
N ASP A 17 13.94 10.46 -7.50
CA ASP A 17 14.82 10.96 -8.56
C ASP A 17 14.98 12.49 -8.50
N HIS A 18 13.92 13.22 -8.18
CA HIS A 18 14.02 14.68 -7.98
C HIS A 18 14.94 15.05 -6.81
N ASN A 19 14.90 14.32 -5.69
CA ASN A 19 15.75 14.63 -4.55
C ASN A 19 17.24 14.32 -4.84
N LYS A 20 17.52 13.17 -5.48
CA LYS A 20 18.88 12.82 -5.93
C LYS A 20 19.44 13.80 -6.96
N ARG A 21 18.61 14.28 -7.91
CA ARG A 21 19.01 15.30 -8.89
C ARG A 21 19.35 16.63 -8.21
N ASN A 22 18.59 17.02 -7.20
CA ASN A 22 18.81 18.25 -6.45
C ASN A 22 20.06 18.17 -5.57
N GLU A 23 20.32 17.02 -4.94
CA GLU A 23 21.56 16.77 -4.18
C GLU A 23 22.79 16.76 -5.10
N ALA A 24 22.73 16.09 -6.25
CA ALA A 24 23.80 16.10 -7.24
C ALA A 24 24.06 17.51 -7.80
N ALA A 25 23.01 18.28 -8.09
CA ALA A 25 23.10 19.67 -8.54
C ALA A 25 23.70 20.59 -7.46
N GLN A 26 23.29 20.44 -6.20
CA GLN A 26 23.84 21.20 -5.07
C GLN A 26 25.31 20.85 -4.80
N THR A 27 25.70 19.59 -5.02
CA THR A 27 27.09 19.13 -4.85
C THR A 27 27.98 19.65 -5.99
N ALA A 28 27.47 19.69 -7.22
CA ALA A 28 28.16 20.28 -8.38
C ALA A 28 28.36 21.80 -8.25
N VAL A 29 27.37 22.51 -7.69
CA VAL A 29 27.45 23.96 -7.41
C VAL A 29 28.44 24.26 -6.28
N LYS A 30 28.49 23.44 -5.21
CA LYS A 30 29.49 23.58 -4.13
C LYS A 30 30.93 23.28 -4.60
N GLN A 31 31.10 22.53 -5.69
CA GLN A 31 32.41 22.19 -6.27
C GLN A 31 32.84 23.13 -7.41
N GLY A 32 32.10 24.21 -7.69
CA GLY A 32 32.48 25.21 -8.69
C GLY A 32 32.49 24.70 -10.14
N ARG A 33 31.77 23.60 -10.45
CA ARG A 33 31.60 23.14 -11.84
C ARG A 33 30.48 23.94 -12.51
N SER A 34 30.83 24.69 -13.56
CA SER A 34 29.86 25.34 -14.46
C SER A 34 28.89 24.32 -15.06
N PRO A 35 27.63 24.69 -15.34
CA PRO A 35 26.67 23.79 -15.98
C PRO A 35 27.22 23.31 -17.33
N PRO A 36 26.97 22.04 -17.71
CA PRO A 36 27.48 21.51 -18.97
C PRO A 36 26.89 22.33 -20.11
N THR A 37 27.75 22.86 -20.97
CA THR A 37 27.33 23.43 -22.24
C THR A 37 26.65 22.32 -23.04
N THR A 38 25.34 22.39 -23.19
CA THR A 38 24.57 21.43 -23.97
C THR A 38 24.98 21.60 -25.44
N THR A 39 25.93 20.79 -25.90
CA THR A 39 26.33 20.74 -27.30
C THR A 39 25.15 20.24 -28.14
N PRO A 40 24.98 20.70 -29.40
CA PRO A 40 23.90 20.25 -30.28
C PRO A 40 23.79 18.72 -30.40
N GLY A 41 24.91 17.99 -30.32
CA GLY A 41 24.94 16.53 -30.28
C GLY A 41 24.31 15.91 -29.02
N ALA A 42 24.51 16.51 -27.85
CA ALA A 42 23.92 16.03 -26.59
C ALA A 42 22.40 16.27 -26.54
N MET A 43 21.89 17.29 -27.26
CA MET A 43 20.44 17.45 -27.44
C MET A 43 19.86 16.43 -28.42
N HIS A 44 20.60 16.03 -29.46
CA HIS A 44 20.16 14.99 -30.39
C HIS A 44 20.10 13.62 -29.71
N GLU A 45 21.13 13.24 -28.94
CA GLU A 45 21.12 12.01 -28.14
C GLU A 45 19.97 11.99 -27.12
N MET A 46 19.70 13.10 -26.42
CA MET A 46 18.56 13.18 -25.50
C MET A 46 17.20 13.07 -26.20
N ILE A 47 17.08 13.58 -27.43
CA ILE A 47 15.85 13.50 -28.25
C ILE A 47 15.67 12.09 -28.81
N GLU A 48 16.75 11.43 -29.24
CA GLU A 48 16.73 10.04 -29.69
C GLU A 48 16.42 9.09 -28.53
N ASP A 49 17.05 9.26 -27.36
CA ASP A 49 16.73 8.50 -26.15
C ASP A 49 15.28 8.73 -25.69
N HIS A 50 14.75 9.96 -25.81
CA HIS A 50 13.34 10.23 -25.54
C HIS A 50 12.40 9.64 -26.61
N ALA A 51 12.83 9.64 -27.88
CA ALA A 51 12.06 9.07 -28.97
C ALA A 51 12.00 7.54 -28.86
N GLU A 52 13.11 6.87 -28.57
CA GLU A 52 13.15 5.41 -28.33
C GLU A 52 12.37 5.03 -27.06
N ALA A 53 12.47 5.80 -25.98
CA ALA A 53 11.68 5.59 -24.77
C ALA A 53 10.17 5.79 -25.00
N MET A 54 9.78 6.64 -25.96
CA MET A 54 8.40 6.92 -26.34
C MET A 54 7.86 5.95 -27.40
N GLU A 55 8.72 5.37 -28.24
CA GLU A 55 8.39 4.39 -29.28
C GLU A 55 8.15 2.99 -28.70
N VAL A 56 8.77 2.65 -27.56
CA VAL A 56 8.65 1.32 -26.92
C VAL A 56 7.41 1.16 -26.02
N ALA A 57 6.77 2.25 -25.59
CA ALA A 57 5.60 2.19 -24.71
C ALA A 57 4.29 2.17 -25.52
N ALA A 58 3.90 1.00 -26.03
CA ALA A 58 2.57 0.81 -26.62
C ALA A 58 1.47 1.40 -25.69
N PRO A 59 0.47 2.13 -26.22
CA PRO A 59 -0.54 2.75 -25.38
C PRO A 59 -1.29 1.67 -24.61
N LYS A 60 -1.26 1.76 -23.27
CA LYS A 60 -1.96 0.82 -22.37
C LYS A 60 -3.38 0.57 -22.84
N SER A 61 -3.77 -0.71 -22.88
CA SER A 61 -5.13 -1.11 -23.24
C SER A 61 -6.15 -0.48 -22.29
N PHE A 62 -7.41 -0.36 -22.72
CA PHE A 62 -8.49 0.19 -21.87
C PHE A 62 -8.59 -0.56 -20.53
N SER A 63 -8.48 -1.90 -20.56
CA SER A 63 -8.49 -2.76 -19.38
C SER A 63 -7.35 -2.46 -18.41
N GLU A 64 -6.13 -2.26 -18.90
CA GLU A 64 -4.98 -1.91 -18.04
C GLU A 64 -5.15 -0.53 -17.39
N ARG A 65 -5.67 0.44 -18.14
CA ARG A 65 -5.97 1.79 -17.62
C ARG A 65 -7.04 1.70 -16.54
N LEU A 66 -8.09 0.91 -16.77
CA LEU A 66 -9.17 0.70 -15.81
C LEU A 66 -8.67 0.02 -14.54
N MET A 67 -7.91 -1.08 -14.64
CA MET A 67 -7.33 -1.78 -13.49
C MET A 67 -6.40 -0.86 -12.69
N SER A 68 -5.55 -0.08 -13.38
CA SER A 68 -4.66 0.88 -12.73
C SER A 68 -5.43 2.00 -12.01
N TRP A 69 -6.53 2.48 -12.60
CA TRP A 69 -7.39 3.48 -11.98
C TRP A 69 -8.11 2.92 -10.75
N VAL A 70 -8.67 1.72 -10.85
CA VAL A 70 -9.31 1.03 -9.71
C VAL A 70 -8.29 0.80 -8.58
N GLY A 71 -7.08 0.33 -8.90
CA GLY A 71 -6.01 0.13 -7.93
C GLY A 71 -5.68 1.40 -7.13
N ARG A 72 -5.61 2.57 -7.79
CA ARG A 72 -5.35 3.86 -7.11
C ARG A 72 -6.39 4.24 -6.05
N THR A 73 -7.54 3.57 -6.01
CA THR A 73 -8.52 3.75 -4.93
C THR A 73 -8.19 2.97 -3.65
N HIS A 74 -7.16 2.11 -3.67
CA HIS A 74 -6.69 1.33 -2.52
C HIS A 74 -6.52 2.14 -1.23
N PRO A 75 -5.92 3.35 -1.23
CA PRO A 75 -5.79 4.17 -0.02
C PRO A 75 -7.15 4.44 0.66
N PHE A 76 -8.23 4.64 -0.09
CA PHE A 76 -9.56 4.85 0.50
C PHE A 76 -10.08 3.62 1.25
N ALA A 77 -9.83 2.43 0.71
CA ALA A 77 -10.27 1.18 1.32
C ALA A 77 -9.45 0.81 2.58
N VAL A 78 -8.17 1.21 2.65
CA VAL A 78 -7.30 0.90 3.80
C VAL A 78 -7.36 1.93 4.93
N HIS A 79 -7.49 3.23 4.64
CA HIS A 79 -7.34 4.25 5.69
C HIS A 79 -8.58 4.41 6.57
N PHE A 80 -9.78 4.23 6.01
CA PHE A 80 -11.02 4.45 6.77
C PHE A 80 -11.68 3.13 7.20
N PRO A 81 -12.14 2.25 6.29
CA PRO A 81 -12.90 1.07 6.71
C PRO A 81 -12.09 0.02 7.49
N ILE A 82 -10.82 -0.21 7.14
CA ILE A 82 -9.96 -1.17 7.86
C ILE A 82 -9.66 -0.70 9.29
N ALA A 83 -9.55 0.62 9.50
CA ALA A 83 -9.29 1.20 10.82
C ALA A 83 -10.43 0.95 11.82
N LEU A 84 -11.59 0.44 11.36
CA LEU A 84 -12.68 0.01 12.23
C LEU A 84 -12.32 -1.22 13.08
N PHE A 85 -11.31 -2.02 12.74
CA PHE A 85 -10.84 -3.13 13.59
C PHE A 85 -10.33 -2.65 14.96
N PRO A 86 -9.37 -1.71 15.04
CA PRO A 86 -8.97 -1.10 16.31
C PRO A 86 -10.14 -0.46 17.06
N VAL A 87 -11.05 0.23 16.35
CA VAL A 87 -12.24 0.84 16.96
C VAL A 87 -13.14 -0.22 17.58
N ALA A 88 -13.38 -1.33 16.87
CA ALA A 88 -14.15 -2.46 17.38
C ALA A 88 -13.50 -3.11 18.61
N LEU A 89 -12.16 -3.22 18.64
CA LEU A 89 -11.42 -3.74 19.80
C LEU A 89 -11.63 -2.86 21.03
N VAL A 90 -11.43 -1.54 20.88
CA VAL A 90 -11.64 -0.57 21.97
C VAL A 90 -13.08 -0.62 22.46
N ALA A 91 -14.05 -0.52 21.54
CA ALA A 91 -15.47 -0.59 21.86
C ALA A 91 -15.82 -1.89 22.61
N LEU A 92 -15.25 -3.03 22.20
CA LEU A 92 -15.47 -4.32 22.86
C LEU A 92 -14.91 -4.37 24.29
N ILE A 93 -13.73 -3.81 24.52
CA ILE A 93 -13.13 -3.71 25.87
C ILE A 93 -14.01 -2.83 26.78
N LEU A 94 -14.50 -1.70 26.26
CA LEU A 94 -15.37 -0.79 27.01
C LEU A 94 -16.74 -1.41 27.28
N ALA A 95 -17.35 -2.03 26.29
CA ALA A 95 -18.68 -2.65 26.42
C ALA A 95 -18.68 -3.80 27.44
N ARG A 96 -17.59 -4.56 27.55
CA ARG A 96 -17.44 -5.57 28.63
C ARG A 96 -17.48 -4.97 30.03
N ARG A 97 -17.12 -3.70 30.20
CA ARG A 97 -17.18 -3.01 31.50
C ARG A 97 -18.55 -2.39 31.78
N ARG A 98 -19.32 -2.05 30.74
CA ARG A 98 -20.56 -1.26 30.85
C ARG A 98 -21.85 -1.97 30.43
N GLY A 99 -21.77 -3.16 29.84
CA GLY A 99 -22.95 -3.93 29.38
C GLY A 99 -23.58 -3.42 28.08
N GLU A 100 -22.84 -2.67 27.26
CA GLU A 100 -23.34 -2.00 26.03
C GLU A 100 -23.49 -2.91 24.80
N THR A 101 -24.08 -2.36 23.73
CA THR A 101 -24.68 -3.03 22.57
C THR A 101 -23.73 -3.87 21.70
N VAL A 102 -24.00 -5.18 21.70
CA VAL A 102 -23.38 -6.23 20.85
C VAL A 102 -23.40 -5.89 19.37
N GLU A 103 -24.48 -5.24 18.92
CA GLU A 103 -24.79 -5.10 17.51
C GLU A 103 -23.89 -4.11 16.78
N LEU A 104 -23.55 -2.99 17.44
CA LEU A 104 -22.66 -1.98 16.87
C LEU A 104 -21.25 -2.55 16.69
N ILE A 105 -20.70 -3.17 17.73
CA ILE A 105 -19.36 -3.80 17.67
C ILE A 105 -19.34 -4.86 16.58
N ARG A 106 -20.37 -5.70 16.50
CA ARG A 106 -20.49 -6.71 15.45
C ARG A 106 -20.52 -6.09 14.04
N ALA A 107 -21.28 -5.01 13.85
CA ALA A 107 -21.34 -4.30 12.57
C ALA A 107 -19.96 -3.73 12.19
N LEU A 108 -19.23 -3.12 13.14
CA LEU A 108 -17.87 -2.63 12.90
C LEU A 108 -16.93 -3.74 12.42
N ILE A 109 -16.97 -4.91 13.07
CA ILE A 109 -16.13 -6.07 12.70
C ILE A 109 -16.46 -6.56 11.27
N ILE A 110 -17.74 -6.66 10.94
CA ILE A 110 -18.18 -7.14 9.62
C ILE A 110 -17.77 -6.17 8.51
N VAL A 111 -18.01 -4.86 8.72
CA VAL A 111 -17.63 -3.83 7.75
C VAL A 111 -16.11 -3.79 7.58
N ALA A 112 -15.34 -3.84 8.68
CA ALA A 112 -13.88 -3.87 8.65
C ALA A 112 -13.35 -5.09 7.89
N GLY A 113 -13.92 -6.28 8.14
CA GLY A 113 -13.50 -7.50 7.47
C GLY A 113 -13.83 -7.51 5.98
N ALA A 114 -15.03 -7.08 5.59
CA ALA A 114 -15.38 -6.92 4.18
C ALA A 114 -14.44 -5.94 3.48
N ALA A 115 -14.16 -4.80 4.12
CA ALA A 115 -13.25 -3.82 3.55
C ALA A 115 -11.80 -4.30 3.48
N SER A 116 -11.35 -5.15 4.42
CA SER A 116 -10.00 -5.73 4.37
C SER A 116 -9.79 -6.59 3.12
N VAL A 117 -10.82 -7.34 2.71
CA VAL A 117 -10.80 -8.13 1.47
C VAL A 117 -10.75 -7.22 0.24
N ILE A 118 -11.59 -6.20 0.20
CA ILE A 118 -11.60 -5.21 -0.90
C ILE A 118 -10.24 -4.53 -1.01
N ALA A 119 -9.68 -4.08 0.12
CA ALA A 119 -8.38 -3.44 0.18
C ALA A 119 -7.26 -4.34 -0.38
N ALA A 120 -7.22 -5.62 -0.01
CA ALA A 120 -6.23 -6.54 -0.56
C ALA A 120 -6.36 -6.68 -2.08
N VAL A 121 -7.58 -6.85 -2.60
CA VAL A 121 -7.82 -6.92 -4.06
C VAL A 121 -7.32 -5.65 -4.77
N LEU A 122 -7.67 -4.48 -4.24
CA LEU A 122 -7.19 -3.20 -4.79
C LEU A 122 -5.67 -3.06 -4.68
N GLY A 123 -5.07 -3.59 -3.61
CA GLY A 123 -3.63 -3.62 -3.40
C GLY A 123 -2.93 -4.44 -4.49
N TRP A 124 -3.46 -5.62 -4.83
CA TRP A 124 -2.95 -6.45 -5.93
C TRP A 124 -3.10 -5.78 -7.31
N PHE A 125 -4.19 -5.03 -7.54
CA PHE A 125 -4.30 -4.22 -8.76
C PHE A 125 -3.30 -3.07 -8.84
N THR A 126 -2.82 -2.58 -7.69
CA THR A 126 -1.86 -1.46 -7.62
C THR A 126 -0.42 -1.94 -7.71
N GLY A 127 -0.07 -2.97 -6.94
CA GLY A 127 1.28 -3.53 -6.84
C GLY A 127 1.62 -4.56 -7.92
N GLY A 128 0.64 -4.95 -8.75
CA GLY A 128 0.77 -6.00 -9.75
C GLY A 128 0.73 -7.41 -9.15
N PHE A 129 0.57 -8.41 -10.02
CA PHE A 129 0.45 -9.83 -9.65
C PHE A 129 1.80 -10.54 -9.56
N VAL A 130 2.74 -9.93 -8.85
CA VAL A 130 4.06 -10.51 -8.58
C VAL A 130 3.99 -11.29 -7.27
N LEU A 131 4.49 -12.53 -7.20
CA LEU A 131 4.44 -13.33 -5.97
C LEU A 131 5.68 -13.15 -5.07
N VAL A 132 6.83 -12.94 -5.70
CA VAL A 132 8.12 -12.71 -5.04
C VAL A 132 8.68 -11.39 -5.53
N ASP A 133 8.92 -10.47 -4.61
CA ASP A 133 9.43 -9.14 -4.88
C ASP A 133 10.85 -9.01 -4.30
N PRO A 134 11.84 -8.52 -5.06
CA PRO A 134 13.19 -8.30 -4.54
C PRO A 134 13.25 -7.20 -3.47
N ASP A 135 12.30 -6.25 -3.45
CA ASP A 135 12.16 -5.30 -2.36
C ASP A 135 11.45 -5.99 -1.18
N ALA A 136 12.20 -6.23 -0.11
CA ALA A 136 11.69 -6.90 1.09
C ALA A 136 10.53 -6.13 1.74
N VAL A 137 10.56 -4.79 1.76
CA VAL A 137 9.48 -3.97 2.36
C VAL A 137 8.21 -4.16 1.57
N HIS A 138 8.30 -4.11 0.23
CA HIS A 138 7.15 -4.31 -0.64
C HIS A 138 6.61 -5.75 -0.54
N LEU A 139 7.50 -6.74 -0.51
CA LEU A 139 7.16 -8.16 -0.33
C LEU A 139 6.36 -8.38 0.97
N TRP A 140 6.89 -7.89 2.09
CA TRP A 140 6.26 -8.06 3.40
C TRP A 140 4.95 -7.29 3.49
N HIS A 141 4.89 -6.05 2.99
CA HIS A 141 3.67 -5.25 2.94
C HIS A 141 2.54 -6.00 2.21
N ARG A 142 2.84 -6.58 1.05
CA ARG A 142 1.86 -7.31 0.25
C ARG A 142 1.33 -8.56 0.95
N TRP A 143 2.24 -9.38 1.50
CA TRP A 143 1.85 -10.65 2.12
C TRP A 143 1.17 -10.47 3.47
N ILE A 144 1.64 -9.53 4.30
CA ILE A 144 0.95 -9.17 5.55
C ILE A 144 -0.44 -8.62 5.24
N GLY A 145 -0.59 -7.79 4.19
CA GLY A 145 -1.88 -7.25 3.78
C GLY A 145 -2.86 -8.32 3.32
N THR A 146 -2.38 -9.28 2.53
CA THR A 146 -3.17 -10.43 2.09
C THR A 146 -3.57 -11.32 3.27
N GLY A 147 -2.65 -11.56 4.20
CA GLY A 147 -2.93 -12.29 5.45
C GLY A 147 -3.96 -11.58 6.32
N LEU A 148 -3.88 -10.25 6.45
CA LEU A 148 -4.85 -9.43 7.15
C LEU A 148 -6.25 -9.53 6.52
N ALA A 149 -6.35 -9.54 5.20
CA ALA A 149 -7.63 -9.73 4.51
C ALA A 149 -8.25 -11.11 4.78
N MET A 150 -7.42 -12.16 4.77
CA MET A 150 -7.86 -13.53 5.08
C MET A 150 -8.37 -13.64 6.52
N ILE A 151 -7.59 -13.16 7.48
CA ILE A 151 -7.93 -13.23 8.91
C ILE A 151 -9.11 -12.31 9.22
N GLY A 152 -9.10 -11.08 8.72
CA GLY A 152 -10.17 -10.10 8.89
C GLY A 152 -11.50 -10.57 8.30
N GLY A 153 -11.47 -11.14 7.09
CA GLY A 153 -12.62 -11.77 6.46
C GLY A 153 -13.15 -12.97 7.27
N ALA A 154 -12.27 -13.84 7.76
CA ALA A 154 -12.66 -14.97 8.61
C ALA A 154 -13.30 -14.50 9.93
N VAL A 155 -12.75 -13.46 10.57
CA VAL A 155 -13.31 -12.86 11.79
C VAL A 155 -14.66 -12.20 11.52
N ALA A 156 -14.85 -11.54 10.38
CA ALA A 156 -16.15 -11.02 9.96
C ALA A 156 -17.19 -12.13 9.76
N VAL A 157 -16.83 -13.21 9.08
CA VAL A 157 -17.71 -14.39 8.92
C VAL A 157 -18.04 -15.00 10.28
N TRP A 158 -17.07 -15.10 11.18
CA TRP A 158 -17.28 -15.57 12.54
C TRP A 158 -18.27 -14.67 13.31
N ALA A 159 -18.06 -13.37 13.30
CA ALA A 159 -18.96 -12.39 13.94
C ALA A 159 -20.38 -12.41 13.33
N PHE A 160 -20.48 -12.61 12.01
CA PHE A 160 -21.76 -12.74 11.33
C PHE A 160 -22.53 -13.99 11.76
N ARG A 161 -21.87 -15.16 11.80
CA ARG A 161 -22.51 -16.46 12.10
C ARG A 161 -22.75 -16.71 13.59
N ARG A 162 -21.94 -16.13 14.48
CA ARG A 162 -21.99 -16.41 15.93
C ARG A 162 -22.12 -15.12 16.75
N ARG A 163 -23.28 -14.47 16.66
CA ARG A 163 -23.59 -13.19 17.33
C ARG A 163 -23.18 -13.15 18.81
N ASN A 164 -23.50 -14.20 19.58
CA ASN A 164 -23.22 -14.24 21.02
C ASN A 164 -21.72 -14.41 21.35
N SER A 165 -20.89 -14.81 20.38
CA SER A 165 -19.46 -15.04 20.59
C SER A 165 -18.59 -13.78 20.44
N VAL A 166 -19.18 -12.64 20.07
CA VAL A 166 -18.47 -11.36 19.90
C VAL A 166 -17.77 -10.92 21.20
N TYR A 167 -18.35 -11.22 22.37
CA TYR A 167 -17.71 -10.98 23.67
C TYR A 167 -16.79 -12.11 24.13
N GLY A 168 -16.57 -13.14 23.32
CA GLY A 168 -15.68 -14.24 23.67
C GLY A 168 -14.22 -13.79 23.75
N ARG A 169 -13.42 -14.46 24.60
CA ARG A 169 -11.98 -14.21 24.72
C ARG A 169 -11.26 -14.34 23.37
N GLY A 170 -11.69 -15.29 22.54
CA GLY A 170 -11.15 -15.49 21.19
C GLY A 170 -11.37 -14.29 20.27
N MET A 171 -12.53 -13.60 20.33
CA MET A 171 -12.80 -12.44 19.47
C MET A 171 -11.89 -11.27 19.85
N VAL A 172 -11.70 -11.03 21.15
CA VAL A 172 -10.74 -10.02 21.62
C VAL A 172 -9.32 -10.36 21.21
N ALA A 173 -8.89 -11.62 21.35
CA ALA A 173 -7.56 -12.03 20.92
C ALA A 173 -7.36 -11.83 19.41
N ALA A 174 -8.36 -12.19 18.60
CA ALA A 174 -8.32 -12.00 17.15
C ALA A 174 -8.25 -10.51 16.77
N LEU A 175 -9.09 -9.67 17.35
CA LEU A 175 -9.09 -8.22 17.08
C LEU A 175 -7.79 -7.54 17.56
N ALA A 176 -7.24 -7.98 18.68
CA ALA A 176 -5.93 -7.51 19.16
C ALA A 176 -4.81 -7.89 18.19
N ALA A 177 -4.77 -9.15 17.74
CA ALA A 177 -3.79 -9.61 16.76
C ALA A 177 -3.90 -8.86 15.43
N ILE A 178 -5.12 -8.67 14.89
CA ILE A 178 -5.36 -7.87 13.69
C ILE A 178 -4.87 -6.43 13.90
N THR A 179 -5.20 -5.82 15.03
CA THR A 179 -4.78 -4.44 15.34
C THR A 179 -3.25 -4.30 15.36
N LEU A 180 -2.54 -5.22 16.01
CA LEU A 180 -1.07 -5.21 16.04
C LEU A 180 -0.49 -5.38 14.62
N LEU A 181 -1.03 -6.30 13.84
CA LEU A 181 -0.62 -6.49 12.44
C LEU A 181 -0.93 -5.26 11.58
N LEU A 182 -2.03 -4.53 11.83
CA LEU A 182 -2.33 -3.28 11.15
C LEU A 182 -1.33 -2.18 11.48
N LEU A 183 -0.81 -2.12 12.70
CA LEU A 183 0.25 -1.17 13.05
C LEU A 183 1.54 -1.46 12.26
N VAL A 184 1.94 -2.73 12.21
CA VAL A 184 3.09 -3.17 11.39
C VAL A 184 2.84 -2.85 9.92
N GLN A 185 1.62 -3.09 9.43
CA GLN A 185 1.26 -2.83 8.05
C GLN A 185 1.26 -1.34 7.70
N GLY A 186 0.78 -0.49 8.60
CA GLY A 186 0.82 0.96 8.47
C GLY A 186 2.26 1.48 8.43
N TRP A 187 3.13 0.93 9.28
CA TRP A 187 4.56 1.24 9.26
C TRP A 187 5.22 0.84 7.93
N LEU A 188 4.96 -0.36 7.42
CA LEU A 188 5.47 -0.81 6.12
C LEU A 188 4.94 0.07 4.98
N GLY A 189 3.66 0.45 5.02
CA GLY A 189 3.06 1.36 4.05
C GLY A 189 3.73 2.73 4.04
N ALA A 190 4.01 3.29 5.22
CA ALA A 190 4.76 4.54 5.35
C ALA A 190 6.20 4.39 4.83
N ALA A 191 6.87 3.27 5.11
CA ALA A 191 8.21 3.00 4.62
C ALA A 191 8.30 2.90 3.08
N LEU A 192 7.24 2.41 2.41
CA LEU A 192 7.17 2.39 0.94
C LEU A 192 7.12 3.80 0.33
N VAL A 193 6.43 4.73 0.98
CA VAL A 193 6.25 6.11 0.49
C VAL A 193 7.43 6.99 0.89
N HIS A 194 7.90 6.88 2.13
CA HIS A 194 8.84 7.80 2.75
C HIS A 194 10.25 7.23 2.96
N GLY A 195 10.44 5.93 2.76
CA GLY A 195 11.72 5.23 3.01
C GLY A 195 11.82 4.62 4.42
N MET A 196 12.83 3.78 4.64
CA MET A 196 13.02 3.05 5.90
C MET A 196 13.29 3.96 7.09
N ASP A 197 14.00 5.06 6.86
CA ASP A 197 14.41 6.02 7.89
C ASP A 197 13.37 7.12 8.14
N HIS A 198 12.11 6.92 7.74
CA HIS A 198 11.06 7.94 7.86
C HIS A 198 10.71 8.35 9.30
N MET A 199 11.23 7.65 10.31
CA MET A 199 11.07 7.97 11.73
C MET A 199 12.39 8.33 12.43
N SER A 200 13.53 8.40 11.72
CA SER A 200 14.80 8.83 12.32
C SER A 200 14.82 10.35 12.50
N PHE A 201 15.29 10.81 13.67
CA PHE A 201 15.49 12.21 14.01
C PHE A 201 16.97 12.61 13.92
#